data_AF-A0A4Z0WFJ2-F1
#
_entry.id   AF-A0A4Z0WFJ2-F1
#
_cell.length_a   1.000
_cell.length_b   1.000
_cell.length_c   1.000
_cell.angle_alpha   90.00
_cell.angle_beta   90.00
_cell.angle_gamma   90.00
#
_symmetry.space_group_name_H-M   'P 1'
#
loop_
_entity.id
_entity.type
_entity.pdbx_description
1 polymer ?
#
loop_
_entity_poly.entity_id
_entity_poly.type
_entity_poly.pdbx_seq_one_letter_code
_entity_poly.pdbx_strand_id
1 'polypeptide(L)'
;MPALKKTALLGTLGAALMGSSFSLANPPIEQGRPTLINQPGGILADDLVTDEQLRSRLQALENELSGQFVSQDGLTQLLDRLLRMESEIQSLRGEVEELNERLRRAEADSRDRYIDLDRRLTDVQASGAQSLAGQAPETSDIDDPEEAQRDYRRARDLISERRYEEATSALADFVEDYPDSGLAADAWFWLGEVHTLLREYDSAEAAYNRIIDDFPDSDKRLDALFKLGFVAERTGDVELAQDYYQQVAEQAPDSNLGSLANQRLDTLQEFQ
;
A
#
# COMPACT_ATOMS: atom_id res chain seq x y z
N MET A 1 13.70 -2.32 55.34
CA MET A 1 13.20 -3.72 55.39
C MET A 1 12.84 -4.14 53.96
N PRO A 2 13.07 -5.40 53.59
CA PRO A 2 14.07 -5.90 52.62
C PRO A 2 13.52 -5.97 51.17
N ALA A 3 14.30 -5.78 50.09
CA ALA A 3 15.32 -6.68 49.51
C ALA A 3 14.82 -8.11 49.23
N LEU A 4 14.46 -8.40 47.99
CA LEU A 4 14.36 -9.78 47.49
C LEU A 4 15.41 -10.00 46.39
N LYS A 5 16.32 -10.91 46.73
CA LYS A 5 17.45 -11.39 45.93
C LYS A 5 17.04 -12.66 45.18
N LYS A 6 17.61 -12.79 43.97
CA LYS A 6 18.17 -14.00 43.30
C LYS A 6 17.54 -15.37 43.58
N THR A 7 17.25 -16.08 42.48
CA THR A 7 17.63 -17.50 42.35
C THR A 7 17.83 -17.89 40.88
N ALA A 8 19.02 -18.42 40.59
CA ALA A 8 19.39 -19.15 39.39
C ALA A 8 19.55 -20.63 39.75
N LEU A 9 19.19 -21.56 38.86
CA LEU A 9 19.57 -22.98 38.79
C LEU A 9 19.01 -23.54 37.46
N LEU A 10 19.76 -23.77 36.37
CA LEU A 10 20.75 -24.81 36.02
C LEU A 10 20.21 -26.26 35.99
N GLY A 11 20.36 -26.92 34.82
CA GLY A 11 20.43 -28.39 34.64
C GLY A 11 19.35 -28.97 33.68
N THR A 12 19.57 -29.13 32.36
CA THR A 12 20.30 -30.20 31.59
C THR A 12 19.51 -31.47 31.25
N LEU A 13 19.77 -31.95 30.01
CA LEU A 13 19.44 -33.24 29.34
C LEU A 13 17.99 -33.42 28.83
N GLY A 14 17.70 -33.91 27.63
CA GLY A 14 18.53 -34.48 26.55
C GLY A 14 17.64 -35.33 25.61
N ALA A 15 18.08 -35.44 24.34
CA ALA A 15 17.70 -36.42 23.30
C ALA A 15 16.27 -36.35 22.70
N ALA A 16 16.00 -36.73 21.44
CA ALA A 16 16.73 -36.91 20.16
C ALA A 16 15.71 -37.48 19.13
N LEU A 17 16.07 -37.46 17.83
CA LEU A 17 15.52 -38.27 16.71
C LEU A 17 14.19 -37.75 16.09
N MET A 18 13.97 -37.72 14.77
CA MET A 18 14.70 -38.17 13.58
C MET A 18 14.07 -37.52 12.33
N GLY A 19 14.87 -37.00 11.40
CA GLY A 19 14.90 -37.50 10.01
C GLY A 19 14.69 -36.35 9.02
N SER A 20 15.40 -36.20 7.90
CA SER A 20 16.53 -36.93 7.36
C SER A 20 17.06 -36.10 6.18
N SER A 21 18.28 -35.60 6.31
CA SER A 21 19.06 -35.00 5.22
C SER A 21 19.83 -36.11 4.50
N PHE A 22 19.69 -36.18 3.18
CA PHE A 22 20.48 -37.09 2.35
C PHE A 22 21.46 -36.29 1.50
N SER A 23 22.72 -36.33 1.96
CA SER A 23 23.92 -36.01 1.21
C SER A 23 24.48 -37.32 0.66
N LEU A 24 24.72 -37.39 -0.64
CA LEU A 24 25.54 -38.43 -1.28
C LEU A 24 26.48 -37.71 -2.27
N ALA A 25 27.76 -37.62 -1.96
CA ALA A 25 28.78 -38.67 -2.09
C ALA A 25 29.38 -38.70 -3.50
N ASN A 26 30.58 -38.17 -3.60
CA ASN A 26 31.52 -38.35 -4.70
C ASN A 26 32.41 -39.56 -4.37
N PRO A 27 32.56 -40.59 -5.23
CA PRO A 27 33.60 -41.59 -5.06
C PRO A 27 34.91 -41.21 -5.81
N PRO A 28 36.09 -41.54 -5.26
CA PRO A 28 37.41 -41.22 -5.82
C PRO A 28 37.91 -42.33 -6.76
N ILE A 29 38.99 -42.11 -7.52
CA ILE A 29 40.21 -42.94 -7.55
C ILE A 29 41.32 -42.18 -8.32
N GLU A 30 42.47 -42.04 -7.65
CA GLU A 30 43.76 -41.64 -8.19
C GLU A 30 44.33 -42.68 -9.17
N GLN A 31 45.09 -42.22 -10.18
CA GLN A 31 46.51 -42.56 -10.40
C GLN A 31 46.86 -42.50 -11.88
N GLY A 32 47.94 -41.77 -12.17
CA GLY A 32 48.51 -41.66 -13.52
C GLY A 32 48.74 -40.23 -13.97
N ARG A 33 49.42 -39.40 -13.15
CA ARG A 33 50.11 -38.22 -13.68
C ARG A 33 51.17 -38.72 -14.68
N PRO A 34 51.10 -38.40 -15.98
CA PRO A 34 52.28 -38.49 -16.81
C PRO A 34 53.20 -37.36 -16.39
N THR A 35 54.28 -37.70 -15.68
CA THR A 35 55.49 -36.89 -15.62
C THR A 35 55.87 -36.49 -17.05
N LEU A 36 55.82 -35.20 -17.38
CA LEU A 36 56.49 -34.66 -18.55
C LEU A 36 58.00 -34.75 -18.30
N ILE A 37 58.56 -35.92 -18.58
CA ILE A 37 59.99 -36.09 -18.81
C ILE A 37 60.27 -35.37 -20.13
N ASN A 38 60.96 -34.25 -20.02
CA ASN A 38 61.56 -33.53 -21.13
C ASN A 38 62.56 -34.45 -21.84
N GLN A 39 62.23 -34.91 -23.05
CA GLN A 39 63.20 -35.45 -24.01
C GLN A 39 63.05 -34.73 -25.35
N PRO A 40 64.16 -34.30 -25.98
CA PRO A 40 64.12 -33.56 -27.23
C PRO A 40 64.08 -34.52 -28.42
N GLY A 41 63.16 -34.26 -29.36
CA GLY A 41 63.23 -34.73 -30.74
C GLY A 41 62.24 -35.83 -31.13
N GLY A 42 61.44 -35.54 -32.17
CA GLY A 42 60.70 -36.55 -32.93
C GLY A 42 59.30 -36.14 -33.34
N ILE A 43 59.17 -35.31 -34.38
CA ILE A 43 57.91 -35.09 -35.10
C ILE A 43 57.75 -36.26 -36.07
N LEU A 44 56.70 -37.09 -35.95
CA LEU A 44 56.23 -37.95 -37.05
C LEU A 44 54.70 -38.03 -37.04
N ALA A 45 54.13 -37.35 -38.03
CA ALA A 45 52.83 -37.47 -38.68
C ALA A 45 51.92 -38.65 -38.29
N ASP A 46 50.79 -38.38 -37.61
CA ASP A 46 49.61 -39.25 -37.72
C ASP A 46 48.25 -38.58 -37.44
N ASP A 47 48.16 -37.24 -37.46
CA ASP A 47 46.92 -36.51 -37.14
C ASP A 47 46.55 -35.47 -38.22
N LEU A 48 46.69 -35.86 -39.49
CA LEU A 48 46.08 -35.12 -40.60
C LEU A 48 44.57 -35.38 -40.56
N VAL A 49 43.83 -34.49 -39.89
CA VAL A 49 42.37 -34.38 -40.01
C VAL A 49 42.05 -34.41 -41.50
N THR A 50 41.39 -35.47 -41.96
CA THR A 50 41.06 -35.62 -43.37
C THR A 50 40.00 -34.60 -43.77
N ASP A 51 40.04 -34.12 -45.02
CA ASP A 51 39.06 -33.17 -45.56
C ASP A 51 37.61 -33.67 -45.40
N GLU A 52 37.43 -35.00 -45.43
CA GLU A 52 36.16 -35.70 -45.19
C GLU A 52 35.65 -35.53 -43.73
N GLN A 53 36.56 -35.64 -42.75
CA GLN A 53 36.26 -35.46 -41.33
C GLN A 53 35.97 -33.98 -41.00
N LEU A 54 36.65 -33.06 -41.67
CA LEU A 54 36.38 -31.63 -41.59
C LEU A 54 35.02 -31.27 -42.21
N ARG A 55 34.68 -31.85 -43.37
CA ARG A 55 33.38 -31.65 -44.02
C ARG A 55 32.23 -32.22 -43.21
N SER A 56 32.37 -33.43 -42.65
CA SER A 56 31.33 -34.02 -41.79
C SER A 56 31.16 -33.25 -40.48
N ARG A 57 32.25 -32.77 -39.87
CA ARG A 57 32.17 -31.86 -38.72
C ARG A 57 31.54 -30.52 -39.07
N LEU A 58 31.88 -29.92 -40.20
CA LEU A 58 31.28 -28.68 -40.68
C LEU A 58 29.79 -28.87 -40.95
N GLN A 59 29.39 -29.98 -41.58
CA GLN A 59 27.99 -30.27 -41.87
C GLN A 59 27.19 -30.59 -40.59
N ALA A 60 27.80 -31.24 -39.61
CA ALA A 60 27.22 -31.44 -38.29
C ALA A 60 27.06 -30.11 -37.54
N LEU A 61 28.09 -29.25 -37.56
CA LEU A 61 28.03 -27.89 -37.01
C LEU A 61 27.01 -27.02 -37.74
N GLU A 62 26.88 -27.15 -39.05
CA GLU A 62 25.93 -26.39 -39.87
C GLU A 62 24.48 -26.83 -39.60
N ASN A 63 24.26 -28.15 -39.41
CA ASN A 63 22.98 -28.70 -38.95
C ASN A 63 22.66 -28.32 -37.48
N GLU A 64 23.67 -28.19 -36.63
CA GLU A 64 23.52 -27.81 -35.22
C GLU A 64 23.29 -26.29 -35.05
N LEU A 65 24.02 -25.46 -35.81
CA LEU A 65 23.80 -24.01 -35.86
C LEU A 65 22.45 -23.65 -36.48
N SER A 66 21.99 -24.38 -37.51
CA SER A 66 20.67 -24.17 -38.10
C SER A 66 19.53 -24.63 -37.18
N GLY A 67 19.77 -25.58 -36.27
CA GLY A 67 18.82 -25.93 -35.20
C GLY A 67 18.74 -24.88 -34.08
N GLN A 68 19.80 -24.06 -33.92
CA GLN A 68 19.97 -23.14 -32.79
C GLN A 68 19.67 -21.67 -33.14
N PHE A 69 19.79 -21.27 -34.41
CA PHE A 69 19.45 -19.94 -34.89
C PHE A 69 17.99 -19.89 -35.40
N VAL A 70 17.09 -19.48 -34.49
CA VAL A 70 15.65 -19.29 -34.74
C VAL A 70 14.97 -20.57 -35.20
N SER A 71 14.76 -21.53 -34.28
CA SER A 71 13.69 -22.50 -34.49
C SER A 71 12.41 -21.69 -34.78
N GLN A 72 11.76 -21.97 -35.91
CA GLN A 72 10.50 -21.36 -36.31
C GLN A 72 9.51 -21.33 -35.12
N ASP A 73 9.55 -22.36 -34.29
CA ASP A 73 8.80 -22.51 -33.05
C ASP A 73 9.10 -21.45 -31.97
N GLY A 74 10.34 -20.99 -31.82
CA GLY A 74 10.71 -19.96 -30.84
C GLY A 74 10.21 -18.57 -31.25
N LEU A 75 10.28 -18.26 -32.55
CA LEU A 75 9.67 -17.03 -33.09
C LEU A 75 8.14 -17.09 -32.97
N THR A 76 7.53 -18.25 -33.22
CA THR A 76 6.10 -18.48 -33.01
C THR A 76 5.70 -18.34 -31.55
N GLN A 77 6.49 -18.83 -30.59
CA GLN A 77 6.24 -18.65 -29.16
C GLN A 77 6.36 -17.18 -28.73
N LEU A 78 7.33 -16.43 -29.27
CA LEU A 78 7.45 -14.99 -29.00
C LEU A 78 6.28 -14.20 -29.57
N LEU A 79 5.82 -14.55 -30.78
CA LEU A 79 4.64 -13.96 -31.39
C LEU A 79 3.36 -14.30 -30.62
N ASP A 80 3.18 -15.55 -30.17
CA ASP A 80 2.03 -15.95 -29.34
C ASP A 80 2.04 -15.19 -28.00
N ARG A 81 3.22 -15.00 -27.40
CA ARG A 81 3.37 -14.22 -26.17
C ARG A 81 3.04 -12.74 -26.40
N LEU A 82 3.48 -12.14 -27.50
CA LEU A 82 3.14 -10.76 -27.85
C LEU A 82 1.64 -10.59 -28.06
N LEU A 83 1.00 -11.49 -28.83
CA LEU A 83 -0.44 -11.44 -29.08
C LEU A 83 -1.24 -11.61 -27.78
N ARG A 84 -0.80 -12.50 -26.88
CA ARG A 84 -1.40 -12.67 -25.56
C ARG A 84 -1.26 -11.41 -24.71
N MET A 85 -0.08 -10.80 -24.68
CA MET A 85 0.16 -9.56 -23.95
C MET A 85 -0.67 -8.40 -24.52
N GLU A 86 -0.81 -8.28 -25.84
CA GLU A 86 -1.66 -7.27 -26.45
C GLU A 86 -3.13 -7.46 -26.06
N SER A 87 -3.62 -8.69 -26.06
CA SER A 87 -4.98 -9.02 -25.60
C SER A 87 -5.18 -8.68 -24.12
N GLU A 88 -4.18 -8.96 -23.28
CA GLU A 88 -4.22 -8.68 -21.85
C GLU A 88 -4.20 -7.17 -21.57
N ILE A 89 -3.36 -6.41 -22.29
CA ILE A 89 -3.34 -4.94 -22.20
C ILE A 89 -4.69 -4.35 -22.61
N GLN A 90 -5.32 -4.89 -23.66
CA GLN A 90 -6.66 -4.45 -24.07
C GLN A 90 -7.73 -4.77 -23.01
N SER A 91 -7.67 -5.97 -22.40
CA SER A 91 -8.57 -6.34 -21.30
C SER A 91 -8.41 -5.42 -20.10
N LEU A 92 -7.17 -5.23 -19.64
CA LEU A 92 -6.83 -4.37 -18.51
C LEU A 92 -7.26 -2.92 -18.75
N ARG A 93 -7.11 -2.42 -19.98
CA ARG A 93 -7.59 -1.09 -20.33
C ARG A 93 -9.11 -0.99 -20.22
N GLY A 94 -9.84 -2.01 -20.66
CA GLY A 94 -11.29 -2.09 -20.50
C GLY A 94 -11.72 -2.13 -19.03
N GLU A 95 -11.03 -2.92 -18.21
CA GLU A 95 -11.27 -3.00 -16.76
C GLU A 95 -11.00 -1.66 -16.07
N VAL A 96 -9.94 -0.95 -16.45
CA VAL A 96 -9.63 0.40 -15.93
C VAL A 96 -10.69 1.41 -16.34
N GLU A 97 -11.19 1.37 -17.57
CA GLU A 97 -12.27 2.24 -18.03
C GLU A 97 -13.57 1.94 -17.26
N GLU A 98 -13.89 0.66 -17.03
CA GLU A 98 -15.04 0.25 -16.23
C GLU A 98 -14.92 0.67 -14.77
N LEU A 99 -13.75 0.47 -14.14
CA LEU A 99 -13.49 0.87 -12.77
C LEU A 99 -13.61 2.39 -12.59
N ASN A 100 -13.06 3.17 -13.52
CA ASN A 100 -13.20 4.62 -13.49
C ASN A 100 -14.66 5.06 -13.62
N GLU A 101 -15.44 4.41 -14.47
CA GLU A 101 -16.85 4.72 -14.63
C GLU A 101 -17.68 4.33 -13.39
N ARG A 102 -17.40 3.17 -12.79
CA ARG A 102 -18.00 2.75 -11.52
C ARG A 102 -17.68 3.74 -10.40
N LEU A 103 -16.42 4.21 -10.33
CA LEU A 103 -15.99 5.20 -9.34
C LEU A 103 -16.76 6.52 -9.52
N ARG A 104 -16.81 7.05 -10.75
CA ARG A 104 -17.59 8.28 -11.05
C ARG A 104 -19.06 8.16 -10.65
N ARG A 105 -19.68 7.00 -10.91
CA ARG A 105 -21.08 6.76 -10.51
C ARG A 105 -21.23 6.70 -8.99
N ALA A 106 -20.31 6.03 -8.29
CA ALA A 106 -20.34 5.95 -6.83
C ALA A 106 -20.16 7.33 -6.18
N GLU A 107 -19.26 8.16 -6.73
CA GLU A 107 -19.05 9.54 -6.27
C GLU A 107 -20.30 10.41 -6.50
N ALA A 108 -20.94 10.29 -7.67
CA ALA A 108 -22.19 11.02 -7.96
C ALA A 108 -23.33 10.59 -7.04
N ASP A 109 -23.53 9.29 -6.85
CA ASP A 109 -24.56 8.72 -5.96
C ASP A 109 -24.32 9.08 -4.48
N SER A 110 -23.05 9.13 -4.06
CA SER A 110 -22.67 9.66 -2.76
C SER A 110 -23.07 11.14 -2.64
N ARG A 111 -22.71 11.97 -3.61
CA ARG A 111 -23.02 13.41 -3.64
C ARG A 111 -24.52 13.70 -3.58
N ASP A 112 -25.32 12.95 -4.35
CA ASP A 112 -26.77 13.11 -4.38
C ASP A 112 -27.42 12.72 -3.04
N ARG A 113 -26.92 11.66 -2.39
CA ARG A 113 -27.38 11.27 -1.04
C ARG A 113 -27.02 12.30 0.02
N TYR A 114 -25.84 12.93 -0.07
CA TYR A 114 -25.48 14.03 0.83
C TYR A 114 -26.43 15.22 0.69
N ILE A 115 -26.83 15.58 -0.55
CA ILE A 115 -27.79 16.67 -0.79
C ILE A 115 -29.19 16.34 -0.26
N ASP A 116 -29.66 15.09 -0.41
CA ASP A 116 -30.95 14.67 0.14
C ASP A 116 -30.95 14.66 1.67
N LEU A 117 -29.87 14.16 2.28
CA LEU A 117 -29.74 14.10 3.74
C LEU A 117 -29.76 15.51 4.35
N ASP A 118 -29.06 16.45 3.73
CA ASP A 118 -29.02 17.86 4.13
C ASP A 118 -30.40 18.53 4.05
N ARG A 119 -31.14 18.27 2.97
CA ARG A 119 -32.51 18.78 2.81
C ARG A 119 -33.48 18.22 3.85
N ARG A 120 -33.30 16.96 4.25
CA ARG A 120 -34.13 16.32 5.28
C ARG A 120 -33.75 16.79 6.67
N LEU A 121 -32.47 17.03 6.92
CA LEU A 121 -31.98 17.57 8.18
C LEU A 121 -32.52 18.98 8.40
N THR A 122 -32.47 19.84 7.38
CA THR A 122 -33.03 21.19 7.43
C THR A 122 -34.55 21.19 7.65
N ASP A 123 -35.30 20.29 7.00
CA ASP A 123 -36.75 20.16 7.21
C ASP A 123 -37.11 19.66 8.63
N VAL A 124 -36.30 18.75 9.18
CA VAL A 124 -36.44 18.27 10.57
C VAL A 124 -36.05 19.35 11.58
N GLN A 125 -35.00 20.13 11.33
CA GLN A 125 -34.60 21.25 12.17
C GLN A 125 -35.61 22.39 12.13
N ALA A 126 -36.16 22.74 10.96
CA ALA A 126 -37.22 23.74 10.83
C ALA A 126 -38.49 23.31 11.58
N SER A 127 -38.85 22.02 11.49
CA SER A 127 -39.97 21.43 12.24
C SER A 127 -39.71 21.37 13.75
N GLY A 128 -38.46 21.20 14.18
CA GLY A 128 -38.05 21.20 15.58
C GLY A 128 -37.97 22.61 16.19
N ALA A 129 -37.47 23.59 15.44
CA ALA A 129 -37.33 24.99 15.86
C ALA A 129 -38.68 25.68 16.06
N GLN A 130 -39.72 25.27 15.33
CA GLN A 130 -41.08 25.78 15.52
C GLN A 130 -41.72 25.34 16.85
N SER A 131 -41.15 24.36 17.57
CA SER A 131 -41.65 23.91 18.87
C SER A 131 -40.94 24.55 20.08
N LEU A 132 -39.89 25.36 19.90
CA LEU A 132 -39.05 25.85 20.99
C LEU A 132 -38.79 27.38 21.01
N ALA A 133 -39.50 28.18 20.22
CA ALA A 133 -39.34 29.63 20.21
C ALA A 133 -39.98 30.31 21.44
N GLY A 134 -39.22 30.36 22.54
CA GLY A 134 -39.48 31.16 23.74
C GLY A 134 -38.18 31.77 24.29
N GLN A 135 -37.95 33.04 23.93
CA GLN A 135 -36.95 34.00 24.45
C GLN A 135 -35.44 33.77 24.16
N ALA A 136 -34.89 34.68 23.36
CA ALA A 136 -33.46 34.92 23.12
C ALA A 136 -32.73 35.53 24.34
N PRO A 137 -31.38 35.53 24.32
CA PRO A 137 -30.70 36.76 23.90
C PRO A 137 -29.61 36.54 22.84
N GLU A 138 -29.25 37.64 22.18
CA GLU A 138 -28.34 37.81 21.05
C GLU A 138 -26.94 37.23 21.30
N THR A 139 -26.56 36.23 20.49
CA THR A 139 -25.17 35.87 20.18
C THR A 139 -25.08 35.73 18.67
N SER A 140 -24.02 36.30 18.11
CA SER A 140 -23.68 36.39 16.69
C SER A 140 -24.02 35.13 15.87
N ASP A 141 -24.58 35.36 14.67
CA ASP A 141 -24.97 34.41 13.63
C ASP A 141 -23.76 33.58 13.09
N ILE A 142 -23.00 32.91 13.94
CA ILE A 142 -21.83 32.11 13.57
C ILE A 142 -22.20 30.64 13.34
N ASP A 143 -23.32 30.17 13.88
CA ASP A 143 -23.80 28.79 13.68
C ASP A 143 -24.92 28.69 12.65
N ASP A 144 -24.92 29.50 11.59
CA ASP A 144 -25.84 29.28 10.46
C ASP A 144 -25.39 28.04 9.67
N PRO A 145 -26.16 26.93 9.66
CA PRO A 145 -25.79 25.72 8.95
C PRO A 145 -25.59 25.93 7.45
N GLU A 146 -26.31 26.89 6.83
CA GLU A 146 -26.17 27.17 5.39
C GLU A 146 -24.83 27.84 5.06
N GLU A 147 -24.37 28.74 5.92
CA GLU A 147 -23.10 29.44 5.81
C GLU A 147 -21.93 28.47 6.04
N ALA A 148 -21.99 27.66 7.10
CA ALA A 148 -21.02 26.58 7.32
C ALA A 148 -20.93 25.65 6.10
N GLN A 149 -22.06 25.19 5.55
CA GLN A 149 -22.05 24.32 4.39
C GLN A 149 -21.42 24.98 3.14
N ARG A 150 -21.68 26.28 2.94
CA ARG A 150 -21.09 27.04 1.84
C ARG A 150 -19.57 27.18 1.99
N ASP A 151 -19.09 27.49 3.19
CA ASP A 151 -17.67 27.70 3.46
C ASP A 151 -16.89 26.39 3.39
N TYR A 152 -17.46 25.31 3.93
CA TYR A 152 -16.92 23.96 3.76
C TYR A 152 -16.82 23.55 2.29
N ARG A 153 -17.88 23.81 1.48
CA ARG A 153 -17.85 23.52 0.03
C ARG A 153 -16.75 24.30 -0.68
N ARG A 154 -16.58 25.59 -0.35
CA ARG A 154 -15.51 26.42 -0.90
C ARG A 154 -14.14 25.85 -0.57
N ALA A 155 -13.91 25.43 0.68
CA ALA A 155 -12.65 24.81 1.09
C ALA A 155 -12.38 23.51 0.30
N ARG A 156 -13.40 22.68 0.08
CA ARG A 156 -13.31 21.45 -0.73
C ARG A 156 -13.01 21.70 -2.21
N ASP A 157 -13.56 22.78 -2.78
CA ASP A 157 -13.25 23.18 -4.15
C ASP A 157 -11.77 23.56 -4.30
N LEU A 158 -11.19 24.26 -3.32
CA LEU A 158 -9.75 24.59 -3.30
C LEU A 158 -8.86 23.34 -3.32
N ILE A 159 -9.22 22.29 -2.55
CA ILE A 159 -8.50 20.99 -2.58
C ILE A 159 -8.57 20.38 -3.98
N SER A 160 -9.74 20.40 -4.60
CA SER A 160 -9.97 19.83 -5.95
C SER A 160 -9.17 20.58 -7.02
N GLU A 161 -9.00 21.89 -6.84
CA GLU A 161 -8.14 22.76 -7.65
C GLU A 161 -6.64 22.63 -7.33
N ARG A 162 -6.28 21.80 -6.34
CA ARG A 162 -4.90 21.60 -5.83
C ARG A 162 -4.29 22.86 -5.21
N ARG A 163 -5.11 23.80 -4.76
CA ARG A 163 -4.72 25.03 -4.06
C ARG A 163 -4.62 24.75 -2.57
N TYR A 164 -3.64 23.93 -2.19
CA TYR A 164 -3.58 23.32 -0.87
C TYR A 164 -3.36 24.33 0.26
N GLU A 165 -2.53 25.36 0.05
CA GLU A 165 -2.27 26.40 1.05
C GLU A 165 -3.49 27.29 1.32
N GLU A 166 -4.30 27.53 0.29
CA GLU A 166 -5.57 28.25 0.45
C GLU A 166 -6.63 27.34 1.09
N ALA A 167 -6.62 26.04 0.76
CA ALA A 167 -7.50 25.06 1.36
C ALA A 167 -7.21 24.87 2.86
N THR A 168 -5.93 24.81 3.28
CA THR A 168 -5.58 24.72 4.71
C THR A 168 -6.07 25.94 5.46
N SER A 169 -5.87 27.14 4.91
CA SER A 169 -6.38 28.38 5.53
C SER A 169 -7.90 28.35 5.67
N ALA A 170 -8.63 28.03 4.60
CA ALA A 170 -10.09 27.99 4.61
C ALA A 170 -10.66 26.90 5.55
N LEU A 171 -9.98 25.75 5.67
CA LEU A 171 -10.39 24.69 6.59
C LEU A 171 -10.06 25.04 8.05
N ALA A 172 -8.93 25.71 8.30
CA ALA A 172 -8.58 26.20 9.63
C ALA A 172 -9.58 27.24 10.12
N ASP A 173 -9.94 28.20 9.25
CA ASP A 173 -11.02 29.16 9.53
C ASP A 173 -12.33 28.42 9.81
N PHE A 174 -12.69 27.42 8.99
CA PHE A 174 -13.93 26.65 9.18
C PHE A 174 -14.01 25.95 10.54
N VAL A 175 -12.95 25.30 11.00
CA VAL A 175 -12.98 24.56 12.29
C VAL A 175 -12.90 25.48 13.51
N GLU A 176 -12.46 26.73 13.32
CA GLU A 176 -12.49 27.79 14.34
C GLU A 176 -13.86 28.47 14.40
N ASP A 177 -14.42 28.80 13.24
CA ASP A 177 -15.69 29.51 13.11
C ASP A 177 -16.90 28.60 13.37
N TYR A 178 -16.87 27.34 12.93
CA TYR A 178 -18.00 26.41 13.02
C TYR A 178 -17.68 25.12 13.82
N PRO A 179 -17.20 25.22 15.08
CA PRO A 179 -16.72 24.07 15.84
C PRO A 179 -17.81 23.03 16.17
N ASP A 180 -19.06 23.48 16.30
CA ASP A 180 -20.22 22.63 16.63
C ASP A 180 -20.97 22.13 15.37
N SER A 181 -20.47 22.46 14.17
CA SER A 181 -21.07 22.02 12.91
C SER A 181 -21.02 20.51 12.76
N GLY A 182 -22.07 19.93 12.16
CA GLY A 182 -22.06 18.53 11.73
C GLY A 182 -20.97 18.20 10.70
N LEU A 183 -20.34 19.22 10.11
CA LEU A 183 -19.22 19.11 9.17
C LEU A 183 -17.85 19.32 9.84
N ALA A 184 -17.78 19.62 11.14
CA ALA A 184 -16.53 19.93 11.83
C ALA A 184 -15.54 18.76 11.78
N ALA A 185 -16.01 17.53 12.05
CA ALA A 185 -15.16 16.33 11.95
C ALA A 185 -14.64 16.09 10.52
N ASP A 186 -15.48 16.32 9.50
CA ASP A 186 -15.08 16.23 8.10
C ASP A 186 -14.05 17.32 7.73
N ALA A 187 -14.21 18.54 8.24
CA ALA A 187 -13.28 19.63 8.00
C ALA A 187 -11.91 19.38 8.65
N TRP A 188 -11.88 18.91 9.90
CA TRP A 188 -10.64 18.44 10.53
C TRP A 188 -9.99 17.31 9.74
N PHE A 189 -10.78 16.37 9.21
CA PHE A 189 -10.26 15.28 8.39
C PHE A 189 -9.58 15.81 7.12
N TRP A 190 -10.24 16.70 6.40
CA TRP A 190 -9.67 17.30 5.21
C TRP A 190 -8.45 18.19 5.51
N LEU A 191 -8.43 18.86 6.66
CA LEU A 191 -7.27 19.65 7.08
C LEU A 191 -6.05 18.73 7.27
N GLY A 192 -6.25 17.58 7.94
CA GLY A 192 -5.23 16.54 8.06
C GLY A 192 -4.78 15.97 6.71
N GLU A 193 -5.72 15.70 5.79
CA GLU A 193 -5.39 15.19 4.45
C GLU A 193 -4.53 16.18 3.66
N VAL A 194 -4.88 17.47 3.69
CA VAL A 194 -4.14 18.50 2.97
C VAL A 194 -2.75 18.70 3.57
N HIS A 195 -2.62 18.75 4.90
CA HIS A 195 -1.31 18.76 5.55
C HIS A 195 -0.47 17.53 5.20
N THR A 196 -1.09 16.35 5.11
CA THR A 196 -0.41 15.12 4.67
C THR A 196 0.11 15.24 3.23
N LEU A 197 -0.68 15.83 2.31
CA LEU A 197 -0.26 16.09 0.93
C LEU A 197 0.92 17.08 0.86
N LEU A 198 0.92 18.09 1.72
CA LEU A 198 2.00 19.06 1.89
C LEU A 198 3.22 18.49 2.64
N ARG A 199 3.11 17.28 3.20
CA ARG A 199 4.12 16.61 4.04
C ARG A 199 4.38 17.33 5.36
N GLU A 200 3.40 18.08 5.82
CA GLU A 200 3.38 18.75 7.12
C GLU A 200 2.81 17.78 8.16
N TYR A 201 3.59 16.74 8.47
CA TYR A 201 3.12 15.59 9.24
C TYR A 201 2.70 15.94 10.68
N ASP A 202 3.39 16.88 11.33
CA ASP A 202 3.02 17.34 12.68
C ASP A 202 1.63 18.01 12.69
N SER A 203 1.34 18.85 11.69
CA SER A 203 0.04 19.50 11.52
C SER A 203 -1.05 18.50 11.16
N ALA A 204 -0.73 17.51 10.32
CA ALA A 204 -1.65 16.44 9.97
C ALA A 204 -2.04 15.60 11.19
N GLU A 205 -1.05 15.20 12.00
CA GLU A 205 -1.27 14.47 13.24
C GLU A 205 -2.16 15.26 14.21
N ALA A 206 -1.88 16.56 14.40
CA ALA A 206 -2.71 17.41 15.24
C ALA A 206 -4.17 17.46 14.77
N ALA A 207 -4.39 17.61 13.46
CA ALA A 207 -5.74 17.66 12.88
C ALA A 207 -6.50 16.33 13.01
N TYR A 208 -5.85 15.19 12.80
CA TYR A 208 -6.50 13.89 12.98
C TYR A 208 -6.79 13.58 14.46
N ASN A 209 -5.89 13.93 15.38
CA ASN A 209 -6.11 13.75 16.82
C ASN A 209 -7.32 14.53 17.32
N ARG A 210 -7.59 15.73 16.77
CA ARG A 210 -8.84 16.46 17.05
C ARG A 210 -10.09 15.64 16.78
N ILE A 211 -10.09 14.82 15.74
CA ILE A 211 -11.24 13.95 15.41
C ILE A 211 -11.41 12.86 16.46
N ILE A 212 -10.30 12.28 16.92
CA ILE A 212 -10.32 11.21 17.93
C ILE A 212 -10.80 11.74 19.28
N ASP A 213 -10.33 12.93 19.67
CA ASP A 213 -10.58 13.53 20.97
C ASP A 213 -11.96 14.20 21.05
N ASP A 214 -12.30 15.02 20.05
CA ASP A 214 -13.47 15.90 20.10
C ASP A 214 -14.69 15.28 19.39
N PHE A 215 -14.51 14.29 18.50
CA PHE A 215 -15.59 13.69 17.69
C PHE A 215 -15.64 12.15 17.79
N PRO A 216 -15.80 11.57 19.01
CA PRO A 216 -15.70 10.13 19.23
C PRO A 216 -16.75 9.28 18.48
N ASP A 217 -17.90 9.87 18.15
CA ASP A 217 -19.00 9.20 17.45
C ASP A 217 -19.01 9.45 15.94
N SER A 218 -18.04 10.22 15.40
CA SER A 218 -17.98 10.52 13.98
C SER A 218 -17.57 9.30 13.15
N ASP A 219 -18.20 9.12 11.99
CA ASP A 219 -17.79 8.13 10.98
C ASP A 219 -16.33 8.35 10.52
N LYS A 220 -15.79 9.57 10.66
CA LYS A 220 -14.39 9.90 10.31
C LYS A 220 -13.36 9.46 11.34
N ARG A 221 -13.77 9.04 12.54
CA ARG A 221 -12.85 8.68 13.62
C ARG A 221 -11.92 7.52 13.23
N LEU A 222 -12.47 6.44 12.66
CA LEU A 222 -11.64 5.29 12.28
C LEU A 222 -10.76 5.60 11.07
N ASP A 223 -11.24 6.41 10.12
CA ASP A 223 -10.41 6.91 9.02
C ASP A 223 -9.26 7.77 9.54
N ALA A 224 -9.51 8.68 10.48
CA ALA A 224 -8.50 9.51 11.11
C ALA A 224 -7.43 8.66 11.83
N LEU A 225 -7.86 7.62 12.54
CA LEU A 225 -6.96 6.68 13.20
C LEU A 225 -6.06 5.93 12.21
N PHE A 226 -6.63 5.49 11.09
CA PHE A 226 -5.84 4.89 10.01
C PHE A 226 -4.83 5.89 9.42
N LYS A 227 -5.23 7.15 9.26
CA LYS A 227 -4.35 8.22 8.74
C LYS A 227 -3.25 8.60 9.73
N LEU A 228 -3.50 8.56 11.03
CA LEU A 228 -2.48 8.68 12.06
C LEU A 228 -1.44 7.55 11.96
N GLY A 229 -1.89 6.31 11.72
CA GLY A 229 -0.99 5.20 11.40
C GLY A 229 -0.11 5.51 10.18
N PHE A 230 -0.70 6.05 9.11
CA PHE A 230 0.05 6.45 7.93
C PHE A 230 1.06 7.55 8.24
N VAL A 231 0.66 8.59 8.96
CA VAL A 231 1.55 9.69 9.36
C VAL A 231 2.72 9.17 10.19
N ALA A 232 2.46 8.29 11.16
CA ALA A 232 3.50 7.65 11.99
C ALA A 232 4.51 6.84 11.15
N GLU A 233 4.05 6.09 10.14
CA GLU A 233 4.97 5.42 9.20
C GLU A 233 5.84 6.42 8.43
N ARG A 234 5.26 7.56 8.01
CA ARG A 234 5.98 8.60 7.25
C ARG A 234 7.02 9.32 8.08
N THR A 235 6.81 9.43 9.39
CA THR A 235 7.74 10.03 10.35
C THR A 235 8.72 9.02 10.94
N GLY A 236 8.49 7.72 10.73
CA GLY A 236 9.38 6.63 11.13
C GLY A 236 9.06 6.03 12.49
N ASP A 237 7.93 6.41 13.10
CA ASP A 237 7.44 5.81 14.34
C ASP A 237 6.62 4.54 14.02
N VAL A 238 7.34 3.45 13.76
CA VAL A 238 6.75 2.17 13.37
C VAL A 238 5.92 1.55 14.50
N GLU A 239 6.33 1.73 15.76
CA GLU A 239 5.59 1.21 16.91
C GLU A 239 4.23 1.91 17.02
N LEU A 240 4.21 3.24 16.91
CA LEU A 240 2.97 4.01 16.93
C LEU A 240 2.08 3.70 15.72
N ALA A 241 2.68 3.51 14.54
CA ALA A 241 1.94 3.11 13.35
C ALA A 241 1.23 1.76 13.53
N GLN A 242 1.92 0.78 14.11
CA GLN A 242 1.35 -0.53 14.41
C GLN A 242 0.17 -0.42 15.39
N ASP A 243 0.31 0.38 16.45
CA ASP A 243 -0.77 0.59 17.42
C ASP A 243 -2.03 1.16 16.75
N TYR A 244 -1.89 2.23 15.96
CA TYR A 244 -3.02 2.83 15.25
C TYR A 244 -3.69 1.87 14.28
N TYR A 245 -2.94 1.13 13.48
CA TYR A 245 -3.51 0.14 12.56
C TYR A 245 -4.16 -1.02 13.28
N GLN A 246 -3.60 -1.48 14.39
CA GLN A 246 -4.21 -2.53 15.21
C GLN A 246 -5.56 -2.08 15.75
N GLN A 247 -5.65 -0.86 16.29
CA GLN A 247 -6.91 -0.31 16.77
C GLN A 247 -7.98 -0.24 15.67
N VAL A 248 -7.61 0.13 14.44
CA VAL A 248 -8.53 0.14 13.28
C VAL A 248 -8.99 -1.27 12.92
N ALA A 249 -8.05 -2.23 12.85
CA ALA A 249 -8.36 -3.62 12.52
C ALA A 249 -9.27 -4.28 13.56
N GLU A 250 -9.09 -3.96 14.85
CA GLU A 250 -9.91 -4.49 15.94
C GLU A 250 -11.32 -3.89 15.98
N GLN A 251 -11.45 -2.58 15.66
CA GLN A 251 -12.73 -1.89 15.73
C GLN A 251 -13.59 -2.05 14.45
N ALA A 252 -12.97 -2.34 13.31
CA ALA A 252 -13.68 -2.54 12.05
C ALA A 252 -13.19 -3.79 11.26
N PRO A 253 -13.21 -4.99 11.87
CA PRO A 253 -12.56 -6.18 11.34
C PRO A 253 -13.12 -6.66 9.98
N ASP A 254 -14.42 -6.51 9.77
CA ASP A 254 -15.11 -6.95 8.55
C ASP A 254 -15.22 -5.84 7.48
N SER A 255 -14.54 -4.71 7.68
CA SER A 255 -14.58 -3.56 6.77
C SER A 255 -13.38 -3.54 5.82
N ASN A 256 -13.52 -2.78 4.72
CA ASN A 256 -12.39 -2.48 3.83
C ASN A 256 -11.26 -1.77 4.59
N LEU A 257 -11.60 -0.89 5.54
CA LEU A 257 -10.63 -0.13 6.33
C LEU A 257 -9.82 -1.05 7.27
N GLY A 258 -10.49 -1.99 7.94
CA GLY A 258 -9.83 -3.00 8.77
C GLY A 258 -8.98 -3.97 7.95
N SER A 259 -9.42 -4.35 6.76
CA SER A 259 -8.62 -5.15 5.82
C SER A 259 -7.35 -4.40 5.39
N LEU A 260 -7.46 -3.11 5.08
CA LEU A 260 -6.32 -2.26 4.74
C LEU A 260 -5.36 -2.10 5.92
N ALA A 261 -5.89 -1.92 7.14
CA ALA A 261 -5.08 -1.84 8.35
C ALA A 261 -4.28 -3.12 8.61
N ASN A 262 -4.89 -4.30 8.46
CA ASN A 262 -4.19 -5.59 8.54
C ASN A 262 -3.07 -5.70 7.50
N GLN A 263 -3.33 -5.29 6.25
CA GLN A 263 -2.29 -5.28 5.22
C GLN A 263 -1.10 -4.38 5.60
N ARG A 264 -1.35 -3.21 6.20
CA ARG A 264 -0.28 -2.34 6.70
C ARG A 264 0.50 -3.00 7.84
N LEU A 265 -0.18 -3.64 8.79
CA LEU A 265 0.46 -4.37 9.88
C LEU A 265 1.39 -5.48 9.37
N ASP A 266 0.93 -6.29 8.42
CA ASP A 266 1.73 -7.34 7.80
C ASP A 266 3.00 -6.74 7.16
N THR A 267 2.82 -5.66 6.39
CA THR A 267 3.93 -4.95 5.74
C THR A 267 4.95 -4.46 6.77
N LEU A 268 4.51 -3.89 7.89
CA LEU A 268 5.40 -3.37 8.92
C LEU A 268 6.18 -4.47 9.67
N GLN A 269 5.66 -5.70 9.74
CA GLN A 269 6.34 -6.83 10.37
C GLN A 269 7.43 -7.45 9.46
N GLU A 270 7.29 -7.34 8.14
CA GLU A 270 8.27 -7.89 7.19
C GLU A 270 9.60 -7.12 7.16
N PHE A 271 9.62 -5.88 7.64
CA PHE A 271 10.82 -5.01 7.62
C PHE A 271 11.57 -4.92 8.96
N GLN A 272 11.19 -5.74 9.96
CA GLN A 272 11.86 -5.85 11.26
C GLN A 272 12.82 -7.05 11.31
#